data_AF-A0A9N7VTW4-F1
#
_entry.id   AF-A0A9N7VTW4-F1
#
_cell.length_a   1.000
_cell.length_b   1.000
_cell.length_c   1.000
_cell.angle_alpha   90.00
_cell.angle_beta   90.00
_cell.angle_gamma   90.00
#
_symmetry.space_group_name_H-M   'P 1'
#
loop_
_entity.id
_entity.type
_entity.pdbx_description
1 polymer ?
#
loop_
_entity_poly.entity_id
_entity_poly.type
_entity_poly.pdbx_seq_one_letter_code
_entity_poly.pdbx_strand_id
1 'polypeptide(L)'
;MDDIFTQCREGNAVAVRLWLDNTENDLNQGDDHGFSPLHWACREGRSSVVDMLIMRGARINVMNRGDDTPLHLAASHGHQDIVGKLIQCKADTNAANEHGNTPMHYACFWGQDKVAEDLVTNGAQVSICNKYGETPLDKGKPHLRELLREKAEKLGQNMVKIPFKDTFWKGTTRTRPRNGTLNKHAGVDFKQLHLVAKLNENQSGELWQGRWQGNEIVVKVLKVRDWTTRKSRDFNEEYPKLRIFSHPNVLPMVGACQSPPAPHPIIITHWMPYGSLYNVLHEGTNFVVDQTQAVKFALDIACGMGFLHTLDPMIPRHFLNSKSVMIDEDMTARISMADVKFSFQCPGRMYSPAWVAPEALQKKPEDINRRSADMWSFAILLWELVTREVPICGPVQHGNRHEGFLGGFEAHYPPRHLTTHLQAHEDLHE
;
A
#
# COMPACT_ATOMS: atom_id res chain seq x y z
N MET A 1 -23.83 -9.83 21.25
CA MET A 1 -22.53 -10.36 20.76
C MET A 1 -21.55 -9.24 21.04
N ASP A 2 -20.58 -9.49 21.92
CA ASP A 2 -19.66 -8.43 22.35
C ASP A 2 -18.80 -7.96 21.18
N ASP A 3 -18.38 -6.70 21.23
CA ASP A 3 -17.60 -6.06 20.18
C ASP A 3 -16.27 -6.81 19.91
N ILE A 4 -15.77 -6.75 18.67
CA ILE A 4 -14.54 -7.43 18.24
C ILE A 4 -13.35 -7.04 19.11
N PHE A 5 -13.29 -5.78 19.57
CA PHE A 5 -12.23 -5.30 20.45
C PHE A 5 -12.23 -6.03 21.78
N THR A 6 -13.40 -6.33 22.35
CA THR A 6 -13.53 -7.12 23.58
C THR A 6 -13.02 -8.54 23.35
N GLN A 7 -13.40 -9.16 22.23
CA GLN A 7 -12.93 -10.50 21.87
C GLN A 7 -11.40 -10.55 21.67
N CYS A 8 -10.81 -9.51 21.07
CA CYS A 8 -9.36 -9.36 20.93
C CYS A 8 -8.67 -9.15 22.27
N ARG A 9 -9.28 -8.42 23.22
CA ARG A 9 -8.73 -8.22 24.57
C ARG A 9 -8.77 -9.49 25.42
N GLU A 10 -9.86 -10.25 25.30
CA GLU A 10 -10.03 -11.52 26.01
C GLU A 10 -9.22 -12.66 25.40
N GLY A 11 -8.82 -12.53 24.13
CA GLY A 11 -8.07 -13.56 23.42
C GLY A 11 -8.94 -14.67 22.85
N ASN A 12 -10.23 -14.41 22.62
CA ASN A 12 -11.15 -15.38 22.04
C ASN A 12 -10.89 -15.56 20.54
N ALA A 13 -9.89 -16.40 20.22
CA ALA A 13 -9.47 -16.66 18.85
C ALA A 13 -10.60 -17.23 17.97
N VAL A 14 -11.59 -17.91 18.54
CA VAL A 14 -12.71 -18.47 17.77
C VAL A 14 -13.65 -17.35 17.31
N ALA A 15 -14.03 -16.45 18.21
CA ALA A 15 -14.87 -15.31 17.86
C ALA A 15 -14.16 -14.35 16.90
N VAL A 16 -12.86 -14.09 17.13
CA VAL A 16 -12.05 -13.26 16.21
C VAL A 16 -11.98 -13.91 14.82
N ARG A 17 -11.77 -15.23 14.73
CA ARG A 17 -11.76 -15.94 13.45
C ARG A 17 -13.08 -15.80 12.72
N LEU A 18 -14.20 -16.07 13.41
CA LEU A 18 -15.52 -16.02 12.83
C LEU A 18 -15.88 -14.60 12.35
N TRP A 19 -15.41 -13.58 13.07
CA TRP A 19 -15.52 -12.19 12.66
C TRP A 19 -14.66 -11.88 11.43
N LEU A 20 -13.43 -12.38 11.36
CA LEU A 20 -12.52 -12.19 10.22
C LEU A 20 -12.96 -12.94 8.95
N ASP A 21 -13.72 -14.02 9.08
CA ASP A 21 -14.26 -14.76 7.94
C ASP A 21 -15.43 -14.03 7.26
N ASN A 22 -16.02 -13.02 7.92
CA ASN A 22 -16.97 -12.11 7.28
C ASN A 22 -16.22 -11.01 6.53
N THR A 23 -16.34 -11.00 5.18
CA THR A 23 -15.66 -10.05 4.29
C THR A 23 -16.14 -8.61 4.42
N GLU A 24 -17.24 -8.36 5.14
CA GLU A 24 -17.72 -7.01 5.46
C GLU A 24 -16.91 -6.34 6.58
N ASN A 25 -16.17 -7.13 7.38
CA ASN A 25 -15.44 -6.65 8.52
C ASN A 25 -14.05 -6.15 8.14
N ASP A 26 -13.74 -4.90 8.51
CA ASP A 26 -12.40 -4.34 8.35
C ASP A 26 -11.56 -4.54 9.60
N LEU A 27 -10.64 -5.50 9.52
CA LEU A 27 -9.68 -5.83 10.58
C LEU A 27 -8.70 -4.69 10.93
N ASN A 28 -8.65 -3.60 10.15
CA ASN A 28 -7.86 -2.40 10.45
C ASN A 28 -8.70 -1.27 11.06
N GLN A 29 -10.01 -1.47 11.23
CA GLN A 29 -10.88 -0.49 11.83
C GLN A 29 -10.55 -0.30 13.32
N GLY A 30 -10.25 0.94 13.70
CA GLY A 30 -10.06 1.30 15.11
C GLY A 30 -11.37 1.53 15.85
N ASP A 31 -11.34 1.42 17.18
CA ASP A 31 -12.39 1.89 18.07
C ASP A 31 -12.49 3.44 18.09
N ASP A 32 -13.28 4.00 19.01
CA ASP A 32 -13.46 5.44 19.16
C ASP A 32 -12.16 6.20 19.49
N HIS A 33 -11.12 5.51 19.94
CA HIS A 33 -9.79 6.06 20.21
C HIS A 33 -8.77 5.70 19.11
N GLY A 34 -9.20 5.03 18.05
CA GLY A 34 -8.36 4.61 16.93
C GLY A 34 -7.58 3.32 17.17
N PHE A 35 -7.86 2.58 18.24
CA PHE A 35 -7.20 1.30 18.51
C PHE A 35 -7.82 0.20 17.64
N SER A 36 -7.04 -0.31 16.69
CA SER A 36 -7.40 -1.48 15.88
C SER A 36 -7.44 -2.78 16.72
N PRO A 37 -8.05 -3.86 16.21
CA PRO A 37 -7.99 -5.19 16.82
C PRO A 37 -6.55 -5.64 17.14
N LEU A 38 -5.61 -5.31 16.26
CA LEU A 38 -4.18 -5.63 16.45
C LEU A 38 -3.59 -4.86 17.63
N HIS A 39 -3.95 -3.59 17.84
CA HIS A 39 -3.50 -2.84 19.02
C HIS A 39 -3.94 -3.53 20.32
N TRP A 40 -5.22 -3.91 20.41
CA TRP A 40 -5.76 -4.57 21.59
C TRP A 40 -5.14 -5.94 21.84
N ALA A 41 -4.97 -6.75 20.79
CA ALA A 41 -4.32 -8.04 20.89
C ALA A 41 -2.85 -7.91 21.33
N CYS A 42 -2.12 -6.92 20.81
CA CYS A 42 -0.75 -6.63 21.19
C CYS A 42 -0.63 -6.09 22.62
N ARG A 43 -1.54 -5.22 23.06
CA ARG A 43 -1.57 -4.68 24.42
C ARG A 43 -1.80 -5.76 25.47
N GLU A 44 -2.76 -6.66 25.21
CA GLU A 44 -3.18 -7.71 26.16
C GLU A 44 -2.37 -9.01 26.05
N GLY A 45 -1.36 -9.07 25.18
CA GLY A 45 -0.49 -10.26 25.09
C GLY A 45 -1.16 -11.46 24.41
N ARG A 46 -2.12 -11.24 23.51
CA ARG A 46 -2.89 -12.33 22.86
C ARG A 46 -2.19 -12.83 21.60
N SER A 47 -1.09 -13.55 21.78
CA SER A 47 -0.21 -13.97 20.69
C SER A 47 -0.91 -14.76 19.57
N SER A 48 -1.87 -15.62 19.90
CA SER A 48 -2.66 -16.38 18.91
C SER A 48 -3.58 -15.49 18.07
N VAL A 49 -4.16 -14.45 18.69
CA VAL A 49 -4.98 -13.45 18.00
C VAL A 49 -4.11 -12.55 17.14
N VAL A 50 -2.93 -12.15 17.64
CA VAL A 50 -1.94 -11.40 16.86
C VAL A 50 -1.54 -12.17 15.60
N ASP A 51 -1.16 -13.44 15.72
CA ASP A 51 -0.79 -14.27 14.56
C ASP A 51 -1.92 -14.32 13.52
N MET A 52 -3.14 -14.53 13.98
CA MET A 52 -4.32 -14.59 13.11
C MET A 52 -4.57 -13.27 12.40
N LEU A 53 -4.50 -12.14 13.12
CA LEU A 53 -4.69 -10.81 12.55
C LEU A 53 -3.61 -10.48 11.53
N ILE A 54 -2.34 -10.77 11.84
CA ILE A 54 -1.21 -10.58 10.92
C ILE A 54 -1.38 -11.43 9.66
N MET A 55 -1.70 -12.73 9.82
CA MET A 55 -1.94 -13.64 8.69
C MET A 55 -3.10 -13.20 7.80
N ARG A 56 -4.11 -12.55 8.38
CA ARG A 56 -5.26 -11.98 7.65
C ARG A 56 -4.98 -10.58 7.06
N GLY A 57 -3.76 -10.05 7.21
CA GLY A 57 -3.34 -8.80 6.58
C GLY A 57 -3.59 -7.55 7.43
N ALA A 58 -3.50 -7.67 8.76
CA ALA A 58 -3.50 -6.50 9.64
C ALA A 58 -2.31 -5.60 9.35
N ARG A 59 -2.58 -4.28 9.29
CA ARG A 59 -1.57 -3.25 9.14
C ARG A 59 -0.69 -3.22 10.38
N ILE A 60 0.56 -3.63 10.22
CA ILE A 60 1.53 -3.75 11.31
C ILE A 60 1.86 -2.38 11.94
N ASN A 61 1.97 -1.34 11.10
CA ASN A 61 2.31 0.03 11.49
C ASN A 61 1.08 0.96 11.54
N VAL A 62 -0.11 0.40 11.80
CA VAL A 62 -1.32 1.20 12.06
C VAL A 62 -1.10 2.06 13.31
N MET A 63 -1.69 3.25 13.36
CA MET A 63 -1.59 4.15 14.49
C MET A 63 -2.96 4.45 15.08
N ASN A 64 -3.03 4.57 16.41
CA ASN A 64 -4.17 5.11 17.12
C ASN A 64 -4.19 6.66 17.06
N ARG A 65 -5.11 7.31 17.79
CA ARG A 65 -5.18 8.79 17.82
C ARG A 65 -3.97 9.49 18.44
N GLY A 66 -3.18 8.80 19.27
CA GLY A 66 -1.94 9.31 19.85
C GLY A 66 -0.69 8.94 19.04
N ASP A 67 -0.87 8.43 17.81
CA ASP A 67 0.17 7.91 16.95
C ASP A 67 0.97 6.71 17.51
N ASP A 68 0.43 6.01 18.51
CA ASP A 68 1.01 4.75 18.97
C ASP A 68 0.69 3.64 17.98
N THR A 69 1.68 2.79 17.69
CA THR A 69 1.54 1.58 16.88
C THR A 69 1.31 0.33 17.76
N PRO A 70 0.87 -0.81 17.20
CA PRO A 70 0.82 -2.07 17.94
C PRO A 70 2.15 -2.44 18.61
N LEU A 71 3.28 -2.08 17.99
CA LEU A 71 4.62 -2.29 18.55
C LEU A 71 4.86 -1.44 19.81
N HIS A 72 4.34 -0.21 19.89
CA HIS A 72 4.43 0.60 21.11
C HIS A 72 3.73 -0.10 22.29
N LEU A 73 2.52 -0.63 22.04
CA LEU A 73 1.71 -1.27 23.08
C LEU A 73 2.28 -2.63 23.50
N ALA A 74 2.75 -3.43 22.54
CA ALA A 74 3.45 -4.68 22.86
C ALA A 74 4.71 -4.40 23.69
N ALA A 75 5.44 -3.33 23.34
CA ALA A 75 6.67 -2.95 24.02
C ALA A 75 6.44 -2.39 25.43
N SER A 76 5.38 -1.59 25.64
CA SER A 76 5.05 -1.05 26.96
C SER A 76 4.64 -2.14 27.95
N HIS A 77 3.98 -3.19 27.47
CA HIS A 77 3.49 -4.29 28.30
C HIS A 77 4.45 -5.49 28.40
N GLY A 78 5.60 -5.47 27.71
CA GLY A 78 6.63 -6.50 27.87
C GLY A 78 6.37 -7.80 27.11
N HIS A 79 5.48 -7.80 26.12
CA HIS A 79 5.12 -9.00 25.35
C HIS A 79 6.18 -9.32 24.29
N GLN A 80 7.31 -9.88 24.75
CA GLN A 80 8.51 -10.12 23.95
C GLN A 80 8.26 -10.96 22.69
N ASP A 81 7.43 -12.00 22.79
CA ASP A 81 7.09 -12.87 21.67
C ASP A 81 6.30 -12.13 20.57
N ILE A 82 5.37 -11.25 20.97
CA ILE A 82 4.61 -10.39 20.06
C ILE A 82 5.52 -9.34 19.42
N VAL A 83 6.44 -8.75 20.18
CA VAL A 83 7.44 -7.80 19.65
C VAL A 83 8.27 -8.46 18.56
N GLY A 84 8.78 -9.68 18.81
CA GLY A 84 9.54 -10.44 17.81
C GLY A 84 8.75 -10.69 16.53
N LYS A 85 7.48 -11.07 16.65
CA LYS A 85 6.58 -11.28 15.50
C LYS A 85 6.33 -10.01 14.70
N LEU A 86 6.02 -8.90 15.37
CA LEU A 86 5.80 -7.60 14.71
C LEU A 86 7.05 -7.16 13.94
N ILE A 87 8.23 -7.32 14.53
CA ILE A 87 9.51 -6.99 13.87
C ILE A 87 9.75 -7.88 12.64
N GLN A 88 9.49 -9.18 12.75
CA GLN A 88 9.58 -10.10 11.60
C GLN A 88 8.64 -9.66 10.46
N CYS A 89 7.47 -9.13 10.80
CA CYS A 89 6.51 -8.54 9.88
C CYS A 89 6.81 -7.07 9.49
N LYS A 90 8.06 -6.63 9.63
CA LYS A 90 8.53 -5.29 9.23
C LYS A 90 7.84 -4.13 9.96
N ALA A 91 7.56 -4.31 11.25
CA ALA A 91 7.19 -3.19 12.11
C ALA A 91 8.30 -2.14 12.16
N ASP A 92 7.93 -0.87 12.13
CA ASP A 92 8.87 0.24 12.28
C ASP A 92 9.29 0.38 13.75
N THR A 93 10.51 -0.06 14.05
CA THR A 93 11.11 -0.02 15.39
C THR A 93 11.40 1.40 15.89
N ASN A 94 11.45 2.38 14.97
CA ASN A 94 11.73 3.78 15.25
C ASN A 94 10.50 4.68 15.05
N ALA A 95 9.31 4.10 14.92
CA ALA A 95 8.07 4.87 14.83
C ALA A 95 7.94 5.78 16.06
N ALA A 96 7.75 7.08 15.87
CA ALA A 96 7.58 8.06 16.95
C ALA A 96 6.12 8.51 17.09
N ASN A 97 5.52 8.38 18.28
CA ASN A 97 4.14 8.77 18.50
C ASN A 97 3.95 10.31 18.56
N GLU A 98 2.76 10.79 18.95
CA GLU A 98 2.45 12.22 18.97
C GLU A 98 3.35 13.04 19.90
N HIS A 99 3.98 12.37 20.88
CA HIS A 99 4.94 12.96 21.82
C HIS A 99 6.40 12.76 21.39
N GLY A 100 6.64 12.13 20.24
CA GLY A 100 7.97 11.76 19.77
C GLY A 100 8.54 10.53 20.48
N ASN A 101 7.74 9.80 21.27
CA ASN A 101 8.19 8.58 21.94
C ASN A 101 8.16 7.42 20.95
N THR A 102 9.24 6.63 20.92
CA THR A 102 9.34 5.40 20.13
C THR A 102 8.95 4.17 20.95
N PRO A 103 8.73 2.98 20.36
CA PRO A 103 8.51 1.75 21.14
C PRO A 103 9.60 1.51 22.18
N MET A 104 10.83 1.93 21.87
CA MET A 104 11.95 1.84 22.78
C MET A 104 11.84 2.78 24.00
N HIS A 105 11.26 3.99 23.84
CA HIS A 105 10.97 4.87 24.97
C HIS A 105 9.99 4.19 25.94
N TYR A 106 8.95 3.53 25.41
CA TYR A 106 7.98 2.79 26.22
C TYR A 106 8.62 1.60 26.93
N ALA A 107 9.40 0.78 26.23
CA ALA A 107 10.11 -0.35 26.84
C ALA A 107 11.03 0.10 27.98
N CYS A 108 11.77 1.20 27.79
CA CYS A 108 12.66 1.75 28.81
C CYS A 108 11.90 2.33 30.01
N PHE A 109 10.85 3.11 29.77
CA PHE A 109 10.03 3.74 30.80
C PHE A 109 9.34 2.70 31.71
N TRP A 110 8.81 1.63 31.12
CA TRP A 110 8.14 0.55 31.87
C TRP A 110 9.11 -0.52 32.40
N GLY A 111 10.41 -0.43 32.10
CA GLY A 111 11.43 -1.37 32.58
C GLY A 111 11.34 -2.76 31.96
N GLN A 112 11.03 -2.84 30.67
CA GLN A 112 10.90 -4.08 29.90
C GLN A 112 12.25 -4.46 29.27
N ASP A 113 13.19 -4.89 30.10
CA ASP A 113 14.61 -5.05 29.74
C ASP A 113 14.81 -5.94 28.50
N LYS A 114 14.20 -7.14 28.47
CA LYS A 114 14.30 -8.08 27.34
C LYS A 114 13.75 -7.51 26.03
N VAL A 115 12.65 -6.78 26.10
CA VAL A 115 12.04 -6.14 24.93
C VAL A 115 12.94 -5.01 24.41
N ALA A 116 13.47 -4.18 25.30
CA ALA A 116 14.38 -3.10 24.91
C ALA A 116 15.64 -3.66 24.23
N GLU A 117 16.18 -4.75 24.75
CA GLU A 117 17.29 -5.48 24.15
C GLU A 117 16.99 -6.03 22.75
N ASP A 118 15.82 -6.61 22.55
CA ASP A 118 15.38 -7.14 21.25
C ASP A 118 15.17 -6.01 20.24
N LEU A 119 14.57 -4.89 20.67
CA LEU A 119 14.37 -3.71 19.83
C LEU A 119 15.71 -3.15 19.31
N VAL A 120 16.71 -2.99 20.18
CA VAL A 120 18.07 -2.54 19.78
C VAL A 120 18.70 -3.49 18.79
N THR A 121 18.61 -4.79 19.06
CA THR A 121 19.17 -5.84 18.18
C THR A 121 18.53 -5.81 16.78
N ASN A 122 17.28 -5.33 16.69
CA ASN A 122 16.53 -5.21 15.44
C ASN A 122 16.48 -3.76 14.90
N GLY A 123 17.48 -2.94 15.23
CA GLY A 123 17.69 -1.63 14.59
C GLY A 123 16.91 -0.46 15.21
N ALA A 124 16.35 -0.61 16.41
CA ALA A 124 15.84 0.52 17.17
C ALA A 124 17.00 1.43 17.61
N GLN A 125 16.85 2.74 17.43
CA GLN A 125 17.87 3.74 17.75
C GLN A 125 17.69 4.27 19.17
N VAL A 126 18.77 4.16 19.96
CA VAL A 126 18.79 4.64 21.36
C VAL A 126 18.96 6.15 21.52
N SER A 127 19.24 6.86 20.43
CA SER A 127 19.58 8.29 20.43
C SER A 127 18.46 9.22 19.93
N ILE A 128 17.32 8.68 19.49
CA ILE A 128 16.16 9.47 19.08
C ILE A 128 15.58 10.21 20.28
N CYS A 129 15.48 11.53 20.20
CA CYS A 129 14.84 12.33 21.24
C CYS A 129 13.33 12.45 21.00
N ASN A 130 12.56 12.46 22.09
CA ASN A 130 11.16 12.85 22.07
C ASN A 130 10.99 14.39 22.08
N LYS A 131 9.73 14.88 22.13
CA LYS A 131 9.42 16.32 22.19
C LYS A 131 10.03 17.06 23.39
N TYR A 132 10.42 16.33 24.42
CA TYR A 132 11.03 16.86 25.65
C TYR A 132 12.56 16.82 25.62
N GLY A 133 13.18 16.36 24.52
CA GLY A 133 14.64 16.23 24.40
C GLY A 133 15.23 15.01 25.11
N GLU A 134 14.38 14.09 25.55
CA GLU A 134 14.75 12.88 26.26
C GLU A 134 14.91 11.73 25.26
N THR A 135 15.97 10.94 25.43
CA THR A 135 16.20 9.69 24.68
C THR A 135 15.55 8.50 25.39
N PRO A 136 15.39 7.32 24.74
CA PRO A 136 14.95 6.11 25.42
C PRO A 136 15.80 5.79 26.66
N LEU A 137 17.12 6.02 26.56
CA LEU A 137 18.06 5.80 27.66
C LEU A 137 17.82 6.74 28.86
N ASP A 138 17.31 7.94 28.62
CA ASP A 138 16.98 8.92 29.67
C ASP A 138 15.70 8.50 30.44
N LYS A 139 14.80 7.73 29.80
CA LYS A 139 13.60 7.18 30.44
C LYS A 139 13.82 5.87 31.18
N GLY A 140 14.91 5.16 30.87
CA GLY A 140 15.23 3.86 31.45
C GLY A 140 15.84 3.94 32.84
N LYS A 141 15.77 2.83 33.59
CA LYS A 141 16.50 2.66 34.86
C LYS A 141 18.02 2.66 34.61
N PRO A 142 18.85 3.05 35.60
CA PRO A 142 20.30 3.14 35.43
C PRO A 142 20.96 1.87 34.87
N HIS A 143 20.56 0.69 35.37
CA HIS A 143 21.10 -0.59 34.90
C HIS A 143 20.78 -0.86 33.42
N LEU A 144 19.50 -0.68 33.03
CA LEU A 144 19.05 -0.88 31.66
C LEU A 144 19.72 0.11 30.69
N ARG A 145 19.91 1.36 31.12
CA ARG A 145 20.61 2.38 30.34
C ARG A 145 22.03 1.96 29.98
N GLU A 146 22.81 1.47 30.94
CA GLU A 146 24.19 1.07 30.68
C GLU A 146 24.25 -0.20 29.81
N LEU A 147 23.34 -1.15 30.03
CA LEU A 147 23.21 -2.34 29.19
C LEU A 147 22.90 -2.00 27.73
N LEU A 148 21.92 -1.13 27.50
CA LEU A 148 21.51 -0.73 26.15
C LEU A 148 22.56 0.14 25.47
N ARG A 149 23.29 0.97 26.21
CA ARG A 149 24.43 1.75 25.70
C ARG A 149 25.52 0.81 25.19
N GLU A 150 25.97 -0.13 26.02
CA GLU A 150 26.99 -1.11 25.64
C GLU A 150 26.54 -1.92 24.41
N LYS A 151 25.27 -2.34 24.36
CA LYS A 151 24.72 -3.11 23.24
C LYS A 151 24.63 -2.28 21.96
N ALA A 152 24.19 -1.02 22.04
CA ALA A 152 24.08 -0.14 20.88
C ALA A 152 25.46 0.25 20.32
N GLU A 153 26.46 0.45 21.18
CA GLU A 153 27.86 0.67 20.79
C GLU A 153 28.44 -0.55 20.07
N LYS A 154 28.21 -1.76 20.58
CA LYS A 154 28.62 -3.02 19.92
C LYS A 154 27.99 -3.19 18.53
N LEU A 155 26.77 -2.69 18.34
CA LEU A 155 26.08 -2.69 17.04
C LEU A 155 26.46 -1.51 16.13
N GLY A 156 27.40 -0.65 16.55
CA GLY A 156 27.90 0.47 15.75
C GLY A 156 26.95 1.66 15.65
N GLN A 157 25.99 1.82 16.58
CA GLN A 157 25.10 2.98 16.59
C GLN A 157 25.84 4.26 17.03
N ASN A 158 25.46 5.39 16.43
CA ASN A 158 25.95 6.70 16.84
C ASN A 158 25.17 7.22 18.06
N MET A 159 25.89 7.56 19.13
CA MET A 159 25.31 8.06 20.39
C MET A 159 24.95 9.56 20.35
N VAL A 160 25.18 10.25 19.23
CA VAL A 160 24.75 11.64 19.05
C VAL A 160 23.23 11.72 19.09
N LYS A 161 22.70 12.56 20.00
CA LYS A 161 21.26 12.81 20.15
C LYS A 161 20.67 13.30 18.84
N ILE A 162 19.68 12.57 18.33
CA ILE A 162 18.91 12.95 17.15
C ILE A 162 17.73 13.80 17.66
N PRO A 163 17.70 15.11 17.37
CA PRO A 163 16.64 15.97 17.88
C PRO A 163 15.30 15.53 17.30
N PHE A 164 14.24 15.61 18.12
CA PHE A 164 12.88 15.49 17.61
C PHE A 164 12.66 16.59 16.58
N LYS A 165 12.48 16.20 15.32
CA LYS A 165 11.97 17.11 14.31
C LYS A 165 10.46 16.98 14.37
N ASP A 166 9.79 18.11 14.57
CA ASP A 166 8.34 18.19 14.39
C ASP A 166 8.06 18.12 12.89
N THR A 167 8.32 16.96 12.28
CA THR A 167 7.87 16.61 10.93
C THR A 167 6.39 16.29 11.02
N PHE A 168 5.61 17.22 11.56
CA PHE A 168 4.20 17.40 11.26
C PHE A 168 4.07 18.05 9.88
N TRP A 169 4.78 17.51 8.88
CA TRP A 169 4.48 17.78 7.49
C TRP A 169 3.46 16.75 7.07
N LYS A 170 2.22 17.21 6.86
CA LYS A 170 1.13 16.47 6.23
C LYS A 170 1.69 15.69 5.03
N GLY A 171 1.89 14.38 5.19
CA GLY A 171 2.41 13.52 4.13
C GLY A 171 3.84 13.01 4.31
N THR A 172 4.11 12.22 5.35
CA THR A 172 5.24 11.26 5.31
C THR A 172 4.86 10.01 6.09
N THR A 173 4.65 8.88 5.39
CA THR A 173 4.80 7.46 5.81
C THR A 173 4.20 7.01 7.14
N ARG A 174 3.37 7.85 7.75
CA ARG A 174 2.55 7.55 8.90
C ARG A 174 1.15 7.33 8.35
N THR A 175 0.74 6.08 8.18
CA THR A 175 -0.66 5.77 7.84
C THR A 175 -1.57 6.18 8.99
N ARG A 176 -1.85 7.49 9.12
CA ARG A 176 -3.06 7.97 9.77
C ARG A 176 -4.19 7.26 9.02
N PRO A 177 -5.02 6.42 9.66
CA PRO A 177 -6.21 5.96 8.99
C PRO A 177 -6.99 7.23 8.65
N ARG A 178 -7.01 7.62 7.37
CA ARG A 178 -7.98 8.58 6.86
C ARG A 178 -9.34 7.96 7.16
N ASN A 179 -9.91 8.35 8.29
CA ASN A 179 -11.28 8.18 8.71
C ASN A 179 -11.89 6.81 8.33
N GLY A 180 -11.80 5.82 9.23
CA GLY A 180 -12.39 4.48 9.03
C GLY A 180 -13.91 4.45 8.81
N THR A 181 -14.59 5.59 8.83
CA THR A 181 -15.98 5.70 8.36
C THR A 181 -16.17 5.34 6.90
N LEU A 182 -15.16 5.47 6.03
CA LEU A 182 -15.27 5.08 4.61
C LEU A 182 -15.40 3.56 4.40
N ASN A 183 -14.98 2.75 5.38
CA ASN A 183 -14.93 1.28 5.25
C ASN A 183 -16.29 0.61 5.57
N LYS A 184 -17.22 1.35 6.18
CA LYS A 184 -18.48 0.81 6.77
C LYS A 184 -19.71 0.83 5.87
N HIS A 185 -19.65 1.32 4.63
CA HIS A 185 -20.88 1.62 3.89
C HIS A 185 -21.34 0.48 2.99
N ALA A 186 -22.56 0.00 3.23
CA ALA A 186 -23.31 -1.01 2.46
C ALA A 186 -23.81 -0.49 1.08
N GLY A 187 -23.12 0.49 0.50
CA GLY A 187 -23.50 1.18 -0.73
C GLY A 187 -23.46 2.70 -0.55
N VAL A 188 -22.94 3.40 -1.55
CA VAL A 188 -22.92 4.86 -1.56
C VAL A 188 -24.16 5.34 -2.33
N ASP A 189 -24.93 6.28 -1.78
CA ASP A 189 -25.98 6.95 -2.55
C ASP A 189 -25.38 8.14 -3.30
N PHE A 190 -25.67 8.23 -4.60
CA PHE A 190 -25.21 9.31 -5.46
C PHE A 190 -25.58 10.69 -4.90
N LYS A 191 -26.75 10.82 -4.25
CA LYS A 191 -27.21 12.10 -3.67
C LYS A 191 -26.31 12.62 -2.55
N GLN A 192 -25.53 11.75 -1.93
CA GLN A 192 -24.58 12.13 -0.87
C GLN A 192 -23.26 12.66 -1.42
N LEU A 193 -23.02 12.50 -2.73
CA LEU A 193 -21.79 12.95 -3.38
C LEU A 193 -21.91 14.43 -3.75
N HIS A 194 -20.98 15.23 -3.23
CA HIS A 194 -20.85 16.62 -3.63
C HIS A 194 -19.75 16.76 -4.70
N LEU A 195 -20.14 16.77 -5.98
CA LEU A 195 -19.20 16.97 -7.09
C LEU A 195 -18.75 18.43 -7.11
N VAL A 196 -17.43 18.66 -7.09
CA VAL A 196 -16.82 20.00 -7.01
C VAL A 196 -16.36 20.45 -8.39
N ALA A 197 -15.53 19.65 -9.06
CA ALA A 197 -14.92 20.04 -10.33
C ALA A 197 -14.80 18.84 -11.28
N LYS A 198 -15.00 19.07 -12.57
CA LYS A 198 -14.76 18.06 -13.62
C LYS A 198 -13.28 18.07 -13.98
N LEU A 199 -12.62 16.94 -13.84
CA LEU A 199 -11.18 16.80 -14.12
C LEU A 199 -10.94 16.35 -15.56
N ASN A 200 -11.75 15.40 -16.06
CA ASN A 200 -11.57 14.83 -17.38
C ASN A 200 -12.91 14.29 -17.93
N GLU A 201 -13.07 14.33 -19.25
CA GLU A 201 -14.17 13.69 -19.96
C GLU A 201 -13.65 12.99 -21.22
N ASN A 202 -13.87 11.68 -21.28
CA ASN A 202 -13.49 10.83 -22.40
C ASN A 202 -14.68 9.99 -22.86
N GLN A 203 -14.50 9.28 -24.00
CA GLN A 203 -15.51 8.36 -24.52
C GLN A 203 -15.86 7.23 -23.53
N SER A 204 -14.92 6.85 -22.66
CA SER A 204 -15.09 5.78 -21.67
C SER A 204 -15.77 6.25 -20.38
N GLY A 205 -15.91 7.56 -20.16
CA GLY A 205 -16.43 8.08 -18.90
C GLY A 205 -15.97 9.49 -18.55
N GLU A 206 -16.35 9.91 -17.36
CA GLU A 206 -16.02 11.21 -16.78
C GLU A 206 -15.31 11.02 -15.45
N LEU A 207 -14.38 11.93 -15.16
CA LEU A 207 -13.65 11.99 -13.92
C LEU A 207 -13.95 13.30 -13.23
N TRP A 208 -14.42 13.22 -11.99
CA TRP A 208 -14.83 14.34 -11.17
C TRP A 208 -14.07 14.34 -9.85
N GLN A 209 -13.67 15.51 -9.40
CA GLN A 209 -13.28 15.75 -8.02
C GLN A 209 -14.53 16.05 -7.21
N GLY A 210 -14.63 15.48 -6.02
CA GLY A 210 -15.78 15.67 -5.15
C GLY A 210 -15.46 15.56 -3.68
N ARG A 211 -16.50 15.70 -2.87
CA ARG A 211 -16.48 15.48 -1.43
C ARG A 211 -17.57 14.49 -1.05
N TRP A 212 -17.23 13.60 -0.12
CA TRP A 212 -18.19 12.67 0.48
C TRP A 212 -17.86 12.48 1.95
N GLN A 213 -18.86 12.73 2.81
CA GLN A 213 -18.74 12.65 4.28
C GLN A 213 -17.53 13.43 4.85
N GLY A 214 -17.25 14.61 4.27
CA GLY A 214 -16.13 15.47 4.68
C GLY A 214 -14.76 15.10 4.10
N ASN A 215 -14.65 13.99 3.37
CA ASN A 215 -13.40 13.55 2.72
C ASN A 215 -13.37 13.96 1.25
N GLU A 216 -12.16 14.26 0.74
CA GLU A 216 -11.94 14.51 -0.68
C GLU A 216 -11.84 13.19 -1.46
N ILE A 217 -12.61 13.10 -2.53
CA ILE A 217 -12.76 11.89 -3.33
C ILE A 217 -12.62 12.20 -4.82
N VAL A 218 -12.29 11.16 -5.57
CA VAL A 218 -12.42 11.10 -7.02
C VAL A 218 -13.64 10.26 -7.36
N VAL A 219 -14.48 10.78 -8.22
CA VAL A 219 -15.68 10.12 -8.72
C VAL A 219 -15.47 9.84 -10.21
N LYS A 220 -15.42 8.55 -10.56
CA LYS A 220 -15.27 8.08 -11.94
C LYS A 220 -16.61 7.55 -12.42
N VAL A 221 -17.24 8.30 -13.31
CA VAL A 221 -18.53 7.94 -13.94
C VAL A 221 -18.21 7.18 -15.22
N LEU A 222 -18.60 5.91 -15.31
CA LEU A 222 -18.26 5.06 -16.46
C LEU A 222 -19.37 5.11 -17.51
N LYS A 223 -19.03 5.52 -18.73
CA LYS A 223 -19.97 5.51 -19.87
C LYS A 223 -20.00 4.11 -20.48
N VAL A 224 -20.99 3.32 -20.07
CA VAL A 224 -21.21 1.95 -20.55
C VAL A 224 -22.33 1.95 -21.59
N ARG A 225 -22.04 1.46 -22.80
CA ARG A 225 -23.05 1.23 -23.83
C ARG A 225 -23.99 0.10 -23.39
N ASP A 226 -25.28 0.26 -23.66
CA ASP A 226 -26.32 -0.75 -23.40
C ASP A 226 -26.30 -1.26 -21.95
N TRP A 227 -26.58 -0.39 -20.99
CA TRP A 227 -26.63 -0.78 -19.58
C TRP A 227 -27.80 -1.74 -19.31
N THR A 228 -27.48 -3.01 -19.08
CA THR A 228 -28.46 -4.07 -18.82
C THR A 228 -28.43 -4.49 -17.35
N THR A 229 -29.52 -5.12 -16.89
CA THR A 229 -29.60 -5.72 -15.56
C THR A 229 -28.47 -6.72 -15.29
N ARG A 230 -28.01 -7.42 -16.34
CA ARG A 230 -26.84 -8.32 -16.26
C ARG A 230 -25.57 -7.54 -15.91
N LYS A 231 -25.24 -6.48 -16.66
CA LYS A 231 -24.07 -5.64 -16.37
C LYS A 231 -24.13 -5.00 -14.99
N SER A 232 -25.32 -4.61 -14.54
CA SER A 232 -25.51 -4.13 -13.16
C SER A 232 -25.22 -5.20 -12.11
N ARG A 233 -25.61 -6.45 -12.35
CA ARG A 233 -25.31 -7.57 -11.44
C ARG A 233 -23.81 -7.86 -11.42
N ASP A 234 -23.19 -7.96 -12.59
CA ASP A 234 -21.76 -8.21 -12.74
C ASP A 234 -20.94 -7.10 -12.05
N PHE A 235 -21.34 -5.83 -12.20
CA PHE A 235 -20.73 -4.70 -11.49
C PHE A 235 -20.81 -4.87 -9.97
N ASN A 236 -22.00 -5.17 -9.45
CA ASN A 236 -22.24 -5.34 -8.02
C ASN A 236 -21.51 -6.56 -7.41
N GLU A 237 -21.17 -7.56 -8.22
CA GLU A 237 -20.36 -8.71 -7.81
C GLU A 237 -18.85 -8.44 -7.87
N GLU A 238 -18.39 -7.67 -8.85
CA GLU A 238 -16.97 -7.43 -9.09
C GLU A 238 -16.40 -6.32 -8.21
N TYR A 239 -17.12 -5.20 -8.02
CA TYR A 239 -16.56 -4.04 -7.31
C TYR A 239 -16.17 -4.32 -5.84
N PRO A 240 -16.88 -5.16 -5.05
CA PRO A 240 -16.48 -5.42 -3.68
C PRO A 240 -15.12 -6.09 -3.59
N LYS A 241 -14.74 -6.90 -4.59
CA LYS A 241 -13.43 -7.57 -4.68
C LYS A 241 -12.27 -6.58 -4.83
N LEU A 242 -12.57 -5.34 -5.25
CA LEU A 242 -11.61 -4.25 -5.47
C LEU A 242 -11.50 -3.29 -4.27
N ARG A 243 -12.25 -3.54 -3.19
CA ARG A 243 -12.20 -2.79 -1.92
C ARG A 243 -11.09 -3.33 -1.00
N ILE A 244 -9.86 -3.33 -1.50
CA ILE A 244 -8.71 -3.95 -0.84
C ILE A 244 -8.00 -2.94 0.08
N PHE A 245 -8.35 -2.95 1.37
CA PHE A 245 -7.77 -2.03 2.36
C PHE A 245 -6.55 -2.60 3.11
N SER A 246 -6.23 -3.87 2.89
CA SER A 246 -5.21 -4.62 3.64
C SER A 246 -3.76 -4.28 3.27
N HIS A 247 -3.52 -3.53 2.19
CA HIS A 247 -2.16 -3.21 1.74
C HIS A 247 -1.93 -1.70 1.55
N PRO A 248 -0.81 -1.13 2.03
CA PRO A 248 -0.53 0.30 1.90
C PRO A 248 -0.31 0.72 0.44
N ASN A 249 0.38 -0.07 -0.38
CA ASN A 249 0.63 0.29 -1.79
C ASN A 249 -0.51 -0.08 -2.76
N VAL A 250 -1.70 -0.37 -2.22
CA VAL A 250 -2.92 -0.56 -3.03
C VAL A 250 -3.88 0.57 -2.68
N LEU A 251 -4.40 1.26 -3.69
CA LEU A 251 -5.44 2.26 -3.52
C LEU A 251 -6.81 1.58 -3.74
N PRO A 252 -7.55 1.30 -2.65
CA PRO A 252 -8.84 0.62 -2.74
C PRO A 252 -9.90 1.47 -3.40
N MET A 253 -10.89 0.79 -3.99
CA MET A 253 -12.19 1.40 -4.21
C MET A 253 -12.84 1.69 -2.87
N VAL A 254 -13.19 2.96 -2.65
CA VAL A 254 -13.88 3.41 -1.44
C VAL A 254 -15.32 2.91 -1.47
N GLY A 255 -15.97 3.09 -2.62
CA GLY A 255 -17.34 2.70 -2.82
C GLY A 255 -17.74 2.77 -4.29
N ALA A 256 -18.95 2.34 -4.55
CA ALA A 256 -19.57 2.37 -5.86
C ALA A 256 -21.05 2.73 -5.73
N CYS A 257 -21.59 3.39 -6.76
CA CYS A 257 -23.01 3.71 -6.85
C CYS A 257 -23.45 3.79 -8.31
N GLN A 258 -24.72 4.11 -8.55
CA GLN A 258 -25.28 4.29 -9.89
C GLN A 258 -25.92 5.68 -10.00
N SER A 259 -25.65 6.40 -11.08
CA SER A 259 -26.24 7.74 -11.30
C SER A 259 -27.64 7.65 -11.90
N PRO A 260 -28.63 8.42 -11.42
CA PRO A 260 -29.79 8.83 -12.24
C PRO A 260 -29.37 9.89 -13.26
N PRO A 261 -30.07 10.09 -14.40
CA PRO A 261 -31.26 9.37 -14.90
C PRO A 261 -30.94 8.15 -15.79
N ALA A 262 -29.70 8.01 -16.26
CA ALA A 262 -29.20 6.80 -16.93
C ALA A 262 -28.20 6.11 -15.97
N PRO A 263 -28.44 4.86 -15.54
CA PRO A 263 -27.67 4.14 -14.52
C PRO A 263 -26.25 3.79 -14.99
N HIS A 264 -25.41 4.81 -15.13
CA HIS A 264 -23.99 4.63 -15.35
C HIS A 264 -23.34 4.26 -14.01
N PRO A 265 -22.49 3.21 -13.99
CA PRO A 265 -21.81 2.82 -12.77
C PRO A 265 -20.78 3.89 -12.42
N ILE A 266 -20.81 4.26 -11.14
CA ILE A 266 -19.92 5.24 -10.54
C ILE A 266 -18.99 4.50 -9.60
N ILE A 267 -17.71 4.84 -9.70
CA ILE A 267 -16.64 4.37 -8.82
C ILE A 267 -16.13 5.55 -8.02
N ILE A 268 -15.86 5.32 -6.75
CA ILE A 268 -15.35 6.32 -5.83
C ILE A 268 -14.01 5.85 -5.28
N THR A 269 -13.02 6.72 -5.33
CA THR A 269 -11.70 6.54 -4.71
C THR A 269 -11.29 7.78 -3.94
N HIS A 270 -10.22 7.68 -3.14
CA HIS A 270 -9.65 8.83 -2.47
C HIS A 270 -9.02 9.81 -3.48
N TRP A 271 -9.10 11.10 -3.15
CA TRP A 271 -8.35 12.13 -3.85
C TRP A 271 -6.84 11.98 -3.60
N MET A 272 -6.09 12.05 -4.69
CA MET A 272 -4.63 11.94 -4.74
C MET A 272 -4.09 13.28 -5.27
N PRO A 273 -3.44 14.10 -4.43
CA PRO A 273 -3.14 15.49 -4.77
C PRO A 273 -2.15 15.63 -5.93
N TYR A 274 -1.23 14.68 -6.08
CA TYR A 274 -0.26 14.66 -7.18
C TYR A 274 -0.76 13.90 -8.41
N GLY A 275 -1.96 13.32 -8.34
CA GLY A 275 -2.53 12.53 -9.43
C GLY A 275 -1.80 11.20 -9.63
N SER A 276 -1.68 10.79 -10.88
CA SER A 276 -0.98 9.56 -11.27
C SER A 276 0.52 9.78 -11.40
N LEU A 277 1.29 8.69 -11.37
CA LEU A 277 2.74 8.71 -11.63
C LEU A 277 3.03 9.33 -13.01
N TYR A 278 2.16 9.10 -14.00
CA TYR A 278 2.27 9.75 -15.31
C TYR A 278 2.21 11.29 -15.21
N ASN A 279 1.31 11.84 -14.39
CA ASN A 279 1.21 13.29 -14.19
C ASN A 279 2.49 13.84 -13.57
N VAL A 280 3.02 13.13 -12.56
CA VAL A 280 4.25 13.50 -11.85
C VAL A 280 5.47 13.50 -12.78
N LEU A 281 5.58 12.50 -13.66
CA LEU A 281 6.74 12.35 -14.53
C LEU A 281 6.68 13.25 -15.77
N HIS A 282 5.50 13.45 -16.36
CA HIS A 282 5.38 14.00 -17.72
C HIS A 282 4.56 15.29 -17.84
N GLU A 283 3.55 15.50 -17.00
CA GLU A 283 2.62 16.63 -17.13
C GLU A 283 2.98 17.83 -16.25
N GLY A 284 4.14 17.78 -15.59
CA GLY A 284 4.68 18.90 -14.82
C GLY A 284 3.94 19.10 -13.50
N THR A 285 4.36 18.38 -12.46
CA THR A 285 3.96 18.69 -11.08
C THR A 285 4.97 19.65 -10.44
N ASN A 286 4.59 20.32 -9.35
CA ASN A 286 5.49 21.18 -8.57
C ASN A 286 6.63 20.41 -7.86
N PHE A 287 6.77 19.12 -8.14
CA PHE A 287 7.69 18.21 -7.48
C PHE A 287 8.62 17.56 -8.51
N VAL A 288 9.92 17.64 -8.26
CA VAL A 288 10.94 16.96 -9.05
C VAL A 288 11.26 15.64 -8.36
N VAL A 289 11.00 14.53 -9.04
CA VAL A 289 11.36 13.19 -8.54
C VAL A 289 12.85 12.97 -8.76
N ASP A 290 13.62 12.84 -7.69
CA ASP A 290 15.04 12.49 -7.73
C ASP A 290 15.24 10.95 -7.85
N GLN A 291 16.50 10.50 -7.90
CA GLN A 291 16.82 9.07 -7.99
C GLN A 291 16.33 8.28 -6.77
N THR A 292 16.45 8.83 -5.57
CA THR A 292 16.03 8.17 -4.33
C THR A 292 14.51 7.97 -4.29
N GLN A 293 13.75 8.99 -4.68
CA GLN A 293 12.30 8.93 -4.74
C GLN A 293 11.82 8.02 -5.88
N ALA A 294 12.53 7.98 -7.02
CA ALA A 294 12.24 7.03 -8.09
C ALA A 294 12.40 5.57 -7.61
N VAL A 295 13.47 5.28 -6.86
CA VAL A 295 13.67 3.96 -6.23
C VAL A 295 12.57 3.66 -5.20
N LYS A 296 12.15 4.65 -4.41
CA LYS A 296 11.03 4.49 -3.47
C LYS A 296 9.73 4.16 -4.20
N PHE A 297 9.40 4.86 -5.28
CA PHE A 297 8.22 4.55 -6.09
C PHE A 297 8.30 3.16 -6.70
N ALA A 298 9.45 2.76 -7.23
CA ALA A 298 9.67 1.41 -7.74
C ALA A 298 9.44 0.34 -6.67
N LEU A 299 9.96 0.55 -5.45
CA LEU A 299 9.76 -0.35 -4.32
C LEU A 299 8.29 -0.43 -3.90
N ASP A 300 7.61 0.71 -3.77
CA ASP A 300 6.20 0.78 -3.43
C ASP A 300 5.33 0.02 -4.43
N ILE A 301 5.57 0.22 -5.73
CA ILE A 301 4.87 -0.50 -6.80
C ILE A 301 5.15 -2.00 -6.72
N ALA A 302 6.41 -2.41 -6.52
CA ALA A 302 6.77 -3.81 -6.39
C ALA A 302 6.10 -4.48 -5.18
N CYS A 303 6.04 -3.81 -4.02
CA CYS A 303 5.33 -4.31 -2.84
C CYS A 303 3.83 -4.46 -3.10
N GLY A 304 3.20 -3.46 -3.73
CA GLY A 304 1.79 -3.53 -4.13
C GLY A 304 1.51 -4.69 -5.08
N MET A 305 2.32 -4.86 -6.11
CA MET A 305 2.20 -5.97 -7.06
C MET A 305 2.41 -7.33 -6.40
N GLY A 306 3.44 -7.46 -5.56
CA GLY A 306 3.74 -8.68 -4.83
C GLY A 306 2.55 -9.12 -3.99
N PHE A 307 1.88 -8.19 -3.31
CA PHE A 307 0.63 -8.45 -2.60
C PHE A 307 -0.51 -8.84 -3.54
N LEU A 308 -0.74 -8.12 -4.64
CA LEU A 308 -1.81 -8.48 -5.59
C LEU A 308 -1.61 -9.87 -6.21
N HIS A 309 -0.36 -10.32 -6.33
CA HIS A 309 0.02 -11.64 -6.81
C HIS A 309 -0.17 -12.75 -5.76
N THR A 310 -0.41 -12.44 -4.49
CA THR A 310 -0.79 -13.44 -3.47
C THR A 310 -2.29 -13.70 -3.40
N LEU A 311 -3.11 -12.84 -4.02
CA LEU A 311 -4.56 -13.00 -4.05
C LEU A 311 -4.96 -14.21 -4.89
N ASP A 312 -5.87 -15.02 -4.36
CA ASP A 312 -6.45 -16.17 -5.04
C ASP A 312 -7.99 -16.08 -5.05
N PRO A 313 -8.64 -15.91 -6.23
CA PRO A 313 -8.03 -15.74 -7.55
C PRO A 313 -7.40 -14.35 -7.72
N MET A 314 -6.33 -14.28 -8.53
CA MET A 314 -5.72 -12.99 -8.91
C MET A 314 -6.74 -12.05 -9.58
N ILE A 315 -6.61 -10.76 -9.33
CA ILE A 315 -7.51 -9.74 -9.89
C ILE A 315 -7.48 -9.79 -11.42
N PRO A 316 -8.60 -10.07 -12.09
CA PRO A 316 -8.64 -10.14 -13.54
C PRO A 316 -8.57 -8.73 -14.14
N ARG A 317 -7.93 -8.61 -15.32
CA ARG A 317 -7.92 -7.38 -16.15
C ARG A 317 -7.38 -6.13 -15.43
N HIS A 318 -6.45 -6.34 -14.50
CA HIS A 318 -5.58 -5.29 -14.01
C HIS A 318 -4.40 -5.16 -14.98
N PHE A 319 -4.19 -3.96 -15.54
CA PHE A 319 -3.08 -3.67 -16.44
C PHE A 319 -2.25 -2.55 -15.84
N LEU A 320 -1.07 -2.87 -15.33
CA LEU A 320 -0.21 -1.90 -14.67
C LEU A 320 0.38 -0.91 -15.69
N ASN A 321 0.26 0.38 -15.39
CA ASN A 321 0.87 1.46 -16.16
C ASN A 321 1.02 2.72 -15.27
N SER A 322 1.71 3.75 -15.74
CA SER A 322 1.99 4.93 -14.91
C SER A 322 0.75 5.78 -14.64
N LYS A 323 -0.32 5.61 -15.42
CA LYS A 323 -1.62 6.26 -15.19
C LYS A 323 -2.47 5.56 -14.14
N SER A 324 -2.22 4.26 -13.89
CA SER A 324 -2.93 3.47 -12.86
C SER A 324 -2.21 3.46 -11.51
N VAL A 325 -1.00 4.03 -11.43
CA VAL A 325 -0.28 4.23 -10.18
C VAL A 325 -0.56 5.65 -9.71
N MET A 326 -1.12 5.80 -8.52
CA MET A 326 -1.47 7.08 -7.93
C MET A 326 -0.45 7.48 -6.87
N ILE A 327 -0.13 8.77 -6.81
CA ILE A 327 0.84 9.33 -5.87
C ILE A 327 0.08 10.09 -4.78
N ASP A 328 0.22 9.59 -3.57
CA ASP A 328 -0.41 10.15 -2.38
C ASP A 328 0.39 11.34 -1.83
N GLU A 329 -0.20 12.08 -0.91
CA GLU A 329 0.40 13.28 -0.30
C GLU A 329 1.77 13.02 0.35
N ASP A 330 2.01 11.77 0.77
CA ASP A 330 3.24 11.30 1.41
C ASP A 330 4.31 10.73 0.47
N MET A 331 4.15 10.97 -0.84
CA MET A 331 5.04 10.43 -1.87
C MET A 331 5.13 8.90 -1.80
N THR A 332 4.02 8.25 -1.43
CA THR A 332 3.85 6.81 -1.57
C THR A 332 3.10 6.51 -2.86
N ALA A 333 3.64 5.57 -3.64
CA ALA A 333 2.96 5.07 -4.83
C ALA A 333 1.94 3.99 -4.44
N ARG A 334 0.72 4.11 -4.97
CA ARG A 334 -0.38 3.17 -4.75
C ARG A 334 -0.99 2.71 -6.06
N ILE A 335 -1.15 1.41 -6.23
CA ILE A 335 -1.80 0.82 -7.41
C ILE A 335 -3.31 0.99 -7.29
N SER A 336 -3.93 1.70 -8.24
CA SER A 336 -5.35 2.04 -8.23
C SER A 336 -6.24 0.86 -8.63
N MET A 337 -7.09 0.43 -7.71
CA MET A 337 -8.10 -0.59 -8.00
C MET A 337 -9.27 -0.05 -8.84
N ALA A 338 -9.45 1.26 -8.93
CA ALA A 338 -10.46 1.89 -9.79
C ALA A 338 -10.09 1.90 -11.29
N ASP A 339 -8.86 1.51 -11.63
CA ASP A 339 -8.39 1.38 -13.01
C ASP A 339 -8.47 -0.05 -13.54
N VAL A 340 -8.81 -1.01 -12.67
CA VAL A 340 -9.19 -2.36 -13.07
C VAL A 340 -10.44 -2.30 -13.96
N LYS A 341 -10.42 -3.06 -15.05
CA LYS A 341 -11.53 -3.11 -16.00
C LYS A 341 -12.52 -4.21 -15.62
N PHE A 342 -13.78 -3.83 -15.47
CA PHE A 342 -14.88 -4.77 -15.24
C PHE A 342 -15.09 -5.69 -16.45
N SER A 343 -15.71 -6.85 -16.23
CA SER A 343 -15.97 -7.86 -17.28
C SER A 343 -16.66 -7.28 -18.52
N PHE A 344 -17.62 -6.37 -18.32
CA PHE A 344 -18.41 -5.73 -19.37
C PHE A 344 -17.75 -4.50 -20.01
N GLN A 345 -16.62 -4.03 -19.50
CA GLN A 345 -15.92 -2.88 -20.06
C GLN A 345 -15.02 -3.27 -21.22
N CYS A 346 -15.22 -2.57 -22.36
CA CYS A 346 -14.32 -2.55 -23.51
C CYS A 346 -13.73 -3.92 -23.90
N PRO A 347 -14.55 -4.96 -24.15
CA PRO A 347 -14.03 -6.25 -24.59
C PRO A 347 -13.18 -6.09 -25.85
N GLY A 348 -11.89 -6.44 -25.77
CA GLY A 348 -10.95 -6.40 -26.89
C GLY A 348 -10.29 -5.04 -27.19
N ARG A 349 -10.47 -3.99 -26.39
CA ARG A 349 -9.75 -2.71 -26.57
C ARG A 349 -8.77 -2.43 -25.44
N MET A 350 -7.50 -2.23 -25.78
CA MET A 350 -6.41 -1.89 -24.86
C MET A 350 -6.10 -0.39 -24.93
N TYR A 351 -6.16 0.32 -23.81
CA TYR A 351 -6.04 1.80 -23.77
C TYR A 351 -4.63 2.31 -23.44
N SER A 352 -3.64 1.44 -23.26
CA SER A 352 -2.23 1.81 -23.04
C SER A 352 -1.31 0.65 -23.42
N PRO A 353 -1.26 0.24 -24.71
CA PRO A 353 -0.54 -0.96 -25.13
C PRO A 353 0.99 -0.86 -24.90
N ALA A 354 1.54 0.35 -24.78
CA ALA A 354 2.97 0.57 -24.61
C ALA A 354 3.54 -0.01 -23.29
N TRP A 355 2.71 -0.19 -22.26
CA TRP A 355 3.12 -0.82 -21.00
C TRP A 355 2.81 -2.32 -20.95
N VAL A 356 2.14 -2.88 -21.96
CA VAL A 356 1.67 -4.27 -21.92
C VAL A 356 2.66 -5.19 -22.62
N ALA A 357 2.87 -6.37 -22.04
CA ALA A 357 3.72 -7.39 -22.64
C ALA A 357 3.25 -7.75 -24.08
N PRO A 358 4.16 -7.92 -25.05
CA PRO A 358 3.82 -8.31 -26.41
C PRO A 358 2.98 -9.59 -26.49
N GLU A 359 3.23 -10.55 -25.60
CA GLU A 359 2.45 -11.78 -25.51
C GLU A 359 1.00 -11.54 -25.06
N ALA A 360 0.80 -10.59 -24.13
CA ALA A 360 -0.52 -10.26 -23.59
C ALA A 360 -1.38 -9.46 -24.60
N LEU A 361 -0.75 -8.89 -25.63
CA LEU A 361 -1.44 -8.25 -26.76
C LEU A 361 -1.93 -9.26 -27.81
N GLN A 362 -1.32 -10.45 -27.88
CA GLN A 362 -1.55 -11.43 -28.95
C GLN A 362 -2.35 -12.65 -28.49
N LYS A 363 -2.16 -13.09 -27.24
CA LYS A 363 -2.75 -14.31 -26.70
C LYS A 363 -4.11 -14.05 -26.03
N LYS A 364 -4.90 -15.13 -25.86
CA LYS A 364 -6.15 -15.07 -25.07
C LYS A 364 -5.83 -14.92 -23.57
N PRO A 365 -6.73 -14.33 -22.76
CA PRO A 365 -6.56 -14.18 -21.31
C PRO A 365 -6.27 -15.46 -20.52
N GLU A 366 -6.67 -16.63 -21.05
CA GLU A 366 -6.40 -17.95 -20.47
C GLU A 366 -4.95 -18.42 -20.70
N ASP A 367 -4.34 -18.02 -21.82
CA ASP A 367 -3.04 -18.50 -22.28
C ASP A 367 -1.87 -17.58 -21.86
N ILE A 368 -2.18 -16.48 -21.18
CA ILE A 368 -1.20 -15.48 -20.73
C ILE A 368 -0.70 -15.85 -19.35
N ASN A 369 0.63 -15.92 -19.19
CA ASN A 369 1.24 -15.92 -17.87
C ASN A 369 1.12 -14.51 -17.27
N ARG A 370 0.09 -14.30 -16.44
CA ARG A 370 -0.23 -12.97 -15.89
C ARG A 370 0.89 -12.39 -15.04
N ARG A 371 1.58 -13.21 -14.24
CA ARG A 371 2.68 -12.74 -13.40
C ARG A 371 3.82 -12.22 -14.27
N SER A 372 4.19 -12.96 -15.33
CA SER A 372 5.21 -12.52 -16.29
C SER A 372 4.80 -11.25 -17.05
N ALA A 373 3.53 -11.17 -17.47
CA ALA A 373 3.01 -9.98 -18.14
C ALA A 373 3.03 -8.74 -17.24
N ASP A 374 2.68 -8.90 -15.95
CA ASP A 374 2.77 -7.83 -14.96
C ASP A 374 4.23 -7.41 -14.69
N MET A 375 5.18 -8.36 -14.64
CA MET A 375 6.61 -8.05 -14.50
C MET A 375 7.15 -7.27 -15.71
N TRP A 376 6.66 -7.55 -16.92
CA TRP A 376 6.97 -6.73 -18.09
C TRP A 376 6.48 -5.29 -17.89
N SER A 377 5.21 -5.10 -17.50
CA SER A 377 4.67 -3.76 -17.24
C SER A 377 5.46 -3.02 -16.16
N PHE A 378 5.90 -3.72 -15.13
CA PHE A 378 6.78 -3.17 -14.10
C PHE A 378 8.14 -2.76 -14.65
N ALA A 379 8.76 -3.56 -15.52
CA ALA A 379 10.01 -3.19 -16.18
C ALA A 379 9.87 -1.93 -17.04
N ILE A 380 8.74 -1.75 -17.73
CA ILE A 380 8.46 -0.49 -18.47
C ILE A 380 8.33 0.69 -17.51
N LEU A 381 7.71 0.52 -16.34
CA LEU A 381 7.65 1.57 -15.32
C LEU A 381 9.03 1.92 -14.75
N LEU A 382 9.90 0.93 -14.53
CA LEU A 382 11.28 1.18 -14.11
C LEU A 382 12.03 1.99 -15.17
N TRP A 383 11.88 1.62 -16.44
CA TRP A 383 12.44 2.38 -17.54
C TRP A 383 11.91 3.82 -17.56
N GLU A 384 10.59 4.02 -17.47
CA GLU A 384 9.94 5.32 -17.46
C GLU A 384 10.39 6.20 -16.27
N LEU A 385 10.59 5.60 -15.09
CA LEU A 385 11.11 6.28 -13.89
C LEU A 385 12.55 6.76 -14.06
N VAL A 386 13.36 6.05 -14.86
CA VAL A 386 14.77 6.37 -15.10
C VAL A 386 14.93 7.37 -16.24
N THR A 387 14.29 7.11 -17.39
CA THR A 387 14.46 7.92 -18.61
C THR A 387 13.63 9.19 -18.62
N ARG A 388 12.51 9.21 -17.89
CA ARG A 388 11.51 10.29 -17.95
C ARG A 388 10.91 10.49 -19.33
N GLU A 389 10.94 9.43 -20.12
CA GLU A 389 10.32 9.39 -21.44
C GLU A 389 8.99 8.64 -21.38
N VAL A 390 8.05 9.07 -22.21
CA VAL A 390 6.77 8.37 -22.36
C VAL A 390 6.98 7.13 -23.22
N PRO A 391 6.62 5.91 -22.76
CA PRO A 391 6.70 4.70 -23.58
C PRO A 391 5.89 4.83 -24.87
N ILE A 392 6.55 4.64 -26.02
CA ILE A 392 5.91 4.72 -27.34
C ILE A 392 5.67 3.31 -27.87
N CYS A 393 4.47 3.06 -28.41
CA CYS A 393 4.21 1.91 -29.28
C CYS A 393 4.19 2.42 -30.73
N GLY A 394 5.19 2.07 -31.54
CA GLY A 394 5.20 2.41 -32.97
C GLY A 394 4.01 1.79 -33.72
N PRO A 395 3.61 2.32 -34.90
CA PRO A 395 2.57 1.71 -35.71
C PRO A 395 3.02 0.32 -36.17
N VAL A 396 2.22 -0.70 -35.86
CA VAL A 396 2.43 -2.06 -36.36
C VAL A 396 2.08 -2.07 -37.85
N GLN A 397 3.03 -1.70 -38.71
CA GLN A 397 2.89 -1.93 -40.15
C GLN A 397 2.89 -3.45 -40.39
N HIS A 398 1.85 -3.91 -41.09
CA HIS A 398 1.71 -5.30 -41.50
C HIS A 398 2.92 -5.69 -42.35
N GLY A 399 3.81 -6.54 -41.82
CA GLY A 399 4.87 -7.12 -42.66
C GLY A 399 6.07 -7.69 -41.90
N ASN A 400 6.70 -6.94 -41.00
CA ASN A 400 7.95 -7.38 -40.38
C ASN A 400 7.85 -7.39 -38.86
N ARG A 401 7.97 -8.60 -38.29
CA ARG A 401 8.04 -8.84 -36.86
C ARG A 401 9.45 -8.48 -36.38
N HIS A 402 9.53 -7.69 -35.29
CA HIS A 402 10.66 -7.54 -34.34
C HIS A 402 11.35 -6.19 -34.14
N GLU A 403 11.15 -5.14 -34.93
CA GLU A 403 12.04 -3.94 -34.81
C GLU A 403 11.46 -2.68 -34.14
N GLY A 404 10.27 -2.73 -33.56
CA GLY A 404 9.64 -1.52 -32.98
C GLY A 404 10.02 -1.17 -31.53
N PHE A 405 10.57 -2.11 -30.76
CA PHE A 405 10.77 -1.94 -29.30
C PHE A 405 12.22 -2.20 -28.84
N LEU A 406 12.99 -2.99 -29.57
CA LEU A 406 14.38 -3.33 -29.22
C LEU A 406 15.40 -2.27 -29.68
N GLY A 407 15.13 -1.53 -30.75
CA GLY A 407 16.07 -0.52 -31.28
C GLY A 407 16.36 0.63 -30.31
N GLY A 408 15.41 0.99 -29.43
CA GLY A 408 15.62 1.98 -28.37
C GLY A 408 16.40 1.45 -27.16
N PHE A 409 16.30 0.14 -26.89
CA PHE A 409 17.07 -0.52 -25.83
C PHE A 409 18.54 -0.79 -26.25
N GLU A 410 18.81 -0.98 -27.55
CA GLU A 410 20.17 -1.12 -28.07
C GLU A 410 20.92 0.21 -28.23
N ALA A 411 20.22 1.34 -28.41
CA ALA A 411 20.85 2.62 -28.73
C ALA A 411 21.53 3.34 -27.53
N HIS A 412 21.24 2.94 -26.29
CA HIS A 412 21.71 3.65 -25.08
C HIS A 412 22.71 2.88 -24.19
N TYR A 413 23.15 1.69 -24.62
CA TYR A 413 24.26 0.97 -23.98
C TYR A 413 25.35 0.63 -25.01
N PRO A 414 26.63 0.99 -24.79
CA PRO A 414 27.70 0.43 -25.62
C PRO A 414 27.78 -1.08 -25.37
N PRO A 415 27.99 -1.92 -26.39
CA PRO A 415 27.93 -3.37 -26.24
C PRO A 415 29.24 -3.86 -25.62
N ARG A 416 29.31 -3.97 -24.30
CA ARG A 416 30.34 -4.77 -23.61
C ARG A 416 29.79 -5.44 -22.36
N HIS A 417 29.71 -6.76 -22.44
CA HIS A 417 29.67 -7.74 -21.35
C HIS A 417 28.37 -7.84 -20.53
N LEU A 418 27.33 -8.47 -21.09
CA LEU A 418 26.28 -9.12 -20.27
C LEU A 418 25.74 -10.43 -20.89
N THR A 419 26.46 -11.03 -21.85
CA THR A 419 26.08 -12.28 -22.53
C THR A 419 26.81 -13.53 -22.03
N THR A 420 27.30 -13.56 -20.79
CA THR A 420 28.06 -14.73 -20.29
C THR A 420 27.64 -15.34 -18.96
N HIS A 421 26.51 -15.00 -18.35
CA HIS A 421 26.13 -15.60 -17.05
C HIS A 421 24.71 -16.17 -16.89
N LEU A 422 23.98 -16.43 -17.98
CA LEU A 422 22.67 -17.12 -17.90
C LEU A 422 22.58 -18.40 -18.76
N GLN A 423 23.72 -19.00 -19.10
CA GLN A 423 23.80 -20.29 -19.84
C GLN A 423 24.65 -21.36 -19.16
N ALA A 424 24.84 -21.26 -17.84
CA ALA A 424 25.56 -22.28 -17.08
C ALA A 424 24.72 -22.74 -15.89
N HIS A 425 23.60 -23.44 -16.14
CA HIS A 425 22.95 -24.28 -15.13
C HIS A 425 21.96 -25.32 -15.73
N GLU A 426 22.24 -25.84 -16.93
CA GLU A 426 21.40 -26.89 -17.54
C GLU A 426 22.13 -28.16 -18.01
N ASP A 427 23.40 -28.38 -17.65
CA ASP A 427 24.08 -29.65 -17.94
C ASP A 427 24.86 -30.15 -16.71
N LEU A 428 24.19 -30.87 -15.81
CA LEU A 428 24.79 -31.84 -14.88
C LEU A 428 23.71 -32.85 -14.44
N HIS A 429 23.32 -33.70 -15.39
CA HIS A 429 22.76 -35.03 -15.13
C HIS A 429 23.35 -35.99 -16.17
N GLU A 430 24.58 -36.43 -15.92
CA GLU A 430 25.12 -37.78 -16.15
C GLU A 430 26.45 -37.95 -15.41
#